data_AF-A0A9W9DFE7-F1
#
_entry.id   AF-A0A9W9DFE7-F1
#
_cell.length_a   1.000
_cell.length_b   1.000
_cell.length_c   1.000
_cell.angle_alpha   90.00
_cell.angle_beta   90.00
_cell.angle_gamma   90.00
#
_symmetry.space_group_name_H-M   'P 1'
#
loop_
_entity.id
_entity.type
_entity.pdbx_description
1 polymer ?
#
loop_
_entity_poly.entity_id
_entity_poly.type
_entity_poly.pdbx_seq_one_letter_code
_entity_poly.pdbx_strand_id
1 'polypeptide(L)' 'FCNRSLRYADAYAKGFNGREAAYATKRYCGHRCIPTEYLKDFESDGVLAKFKELQKLQIYSHL' A
#
# COMPACT_ATOMS: atom_id res chain seq x y z
N PHE A 1 -12.08 -3.42 -18.62
CA PHE A 1 -12.77 -3.04 -17.36
C PHE A 1 -11.74 -2.57 -16.34
N CYS A 2 -11.94 -1.40 -15.73
CA CYS A 2 -10.92 -0.60 -15.03
C CYS A 2 -10.53 -1.09 -13.60
N ASN A 3 -10.50 -2.41 -13.37
CA ASN A 3 -10.32 -3.01 -12.05
C ASN A 3 -8.97 -2.67 -11.40
N ARG A 4 -7.94 -2.39 -12.20
CA ARG A 4 -6.63 -1.95 -11.69
C ARG A 4 -6.72 -0.51 -11.15
N SER A 5 -7.32 0.40 -11.91
CA SER A 5 -7.48 1.79 -11.51
C SER A 5 -8.34 1.93 -10.26
N LEU A 6 -9.41 1.14 -10.13
CA LEU A 6 -10.25 1.11 -8.93
C LEU A 6 -9.48 0.69 -7.67
N ARG A 7 -8.59 -0.31 -7.77
CA ARG A 7 -7.73 -0.71 -6.65
C ARG A 7 -6.75 0.38 -6.25
N TYR A 8 -6.21 1.15 -7.20
CA TYR A 8 -5.37 2.30 -6.88
C TYR A 8 -6.17 3.43 -6.22
N ALA A 9 -7.38 3.72 -6.70
CA ALA A 9 -8.25 4.71 -6.09
C ALA A 9 -8.61 4.34 -4.64
N ASP A 10 -9.00 3.08 -4.41
CA ASP A 10 -9.26 2.54 -3.07
C ASP A 10 -8.00 2.54 -2.19
N ALA A 11 -6.83 2.29 -2.78
CA ALA A 11 -5.57 2.37 -2.06
C ALA A 11 -5.27 3.80 -1.57
N TYR A 12 -5.39 4.79 -2.45
CA TYR A 12 -5.16 6.17 -2.07
C TYR A 12 -6.20 6.69 -1.07
N ALA A 13 -7.46 6.25 -1.19
CA ALA A 13 -8.51 6.57 -0.22
C ALA A 13 -8.19 6.04 1.19
N LYS A 14 -7.42 4.95 1.30
CA LYS A 14 -6.93 4.37 2.57
C LYS A 14 -5.64 4.99 3.09
N GLY A 15 -5.10 6.00 2.40
CA GLY A 15 -3.89 6.72 2.81
C GLY A 15 -2.57 6.07 2.40
N PHE A 16 -2.60 5.09 1.47
CA PHE A 16 -1.36 4.51 0.97
C PHE A 16 -0.56 5.50 0.13
N ASN A 17 0.76 5.47 0.28
CA ASN A 17 1.66 6.14 -0.66
C ASN A 17 1.77 5.35 -1.99
N GLY A 18 2.44 5.93 -3.00
CA GLY A 18 2.52 5.31 -4.32
C GLY A 18 3.16 3.91 -4.34
N ARG A 19 4.15 3.64 -3.46
CA ARG A 19 4.81 2.33 -3.37
C ARG A 19 3.90 1.31 -2.69
N GLU A 20 3.25 1.70 -1.60
CA GLU A 20 2.26 0.90 -0.89
C GLU A 20 1.06 0.56 -1.78
N ALA A 21 0.53 1.55 -2.51
CA ALA A 21 -0.59 1.36 -3.44
C ALA A 21 -0.21 0.38 -4.57
N ALA A 22 1.00 0.47 -5.12
CA ALA A 22 1.49 -0.48 -6.11
C ALA A 22 1.62 -1.91 -5.56
N TYR A 23 2.07 -2.06 -4.31
CA TYR A 23 2.15 -3.37 -3.65
C TYR A 23 0.77 -3.94 -3.36
N ALA A 24 -0.12 -3.14 -2.75
CA ALA A 24 -1.48 -3.54 -2.39
C ALA A 24 -2.28 -3.96 -3.63
N THR A 25 -2.22 -3.16 -4.70
CA THR A 25 -2.89 -3.48 -5.96
C THR A 25 -2.36 -4.78 -6.57
N LYS A 26 -1.05 -5.04 -6.52
CA LYS A 26 -0.48 -6.30 -7.03
C LYS A 26 -0.90 -7.51 -6.19
N ARG A 27 -0.92 -7.38 -4.87
CA ARG A 27 -1.28 -8.46 -3.95
C ARG A 27 -2.76 -8.82 -4.03
N TYR A 28 -3.65 -7.82 -4.00
CA TYR A 28 -5.10 -8.04 -4.02
C TYR A 28 -5.69 -8.02 -5.44
N CYS A 29 -5.02 -8.66 -6.39
CA CYS A 29 -5.38 -8.52 -7.80
C CYS A 29 -6.72 -9.15 -8.20
N GLY A 30 -7.18 -10.16 -7.44
CA GLY A 30 -8.51 -10.77 -7.55
C GLY A 30 -9.60 -10.03 -6.79
N HIS A 31 -9.26 -9.07 -5.93
CA HIS A 31 -10.24 -8.30 -5.16
C HIS A 31 -10.57 -6.99 -5.88
N ARG A 32 -11.84 -6.59 -5.81
CA ARG A 32 -12.28 -5.27 -6.32
C ARG A 32 -11.82 -4.13 -5.42
N CYS A 33 -11.71 -4.39 -4.12
CA CYS A 33 -11.26 -3.47 -3.09
C CYS A 33 -10.21 -4.15 -2.21
N ILE A 34 -9.28 -3.38 -1.68
CA ILE A 34 -8.30 -3.83 -0.69
C ILE A 34 -9.08 -4.21 0.59
N PRO A 35 -8.90 -5.42 1.15
CA PRO A 35 -9.56 -5.84 2.38
C PRO A 35 -9.29 -4.87 3.52
N THR A 36 -10.20 -4.74 4.51
CA THR A 36 -10.00 -3.88 5.69
C THR A 36 -8.89 -4.38 6.61
N GLU A 37 -8.61 -5.68 6.61
CA GLU A 37 -7.56 -6.31 7.42
C GLU A 37 -6.16 -6.25 6.78
N TYR A 38 -5.98 -5.48 5.70
CA TYR A 38 -4.71 -5.38 4.97
C TYR A 38 -3.50 -5.04 5.85
N LEU A 39 -3.73 -4.31 6.96
CA LEU A 39 -2.67 -3.96 7.89
C LEU A 39 -2.08 -5.19 8.58
N LYS A 40 -2.92 -6.18 8.93
CA LYS A 40 -2.47 -7.45 9.52
C LYS A 40 -1.63 -8.23 8.52
N ASP A 41 -2.08 -8.31 7.26
CA ASP A 41 -1.35 -8.97 6.19
C ASP A 41 0.01 -8.30 5.92
N PHE A 42 0.08 -6.96 6.01
CA PHE A 42 1.32 -6.22 5.78
C PHE A 42 2.29 -6.35 6.94
N GLU A 43 1.78 -6.46 8.16
CA GLU A 43 2.56 -6.72 9.37
C GLU A 43 3.13 -8.15 9.36
N SER A 44 2.30 -9.15 9.05
CA SER A 44 2.75 -10.55 8.95
C SER A 44 3.83 -10.76 7.89
N ASP A 45 3.73 -10.03 6.77
CA ASP A 45 4.69 -10.13 5.68
C ASP A 45 5.97 -9.29 5.91
N GLY A 46 6.08 -8.56 7.04
CA GLY A 46 7.20 -7.65 7.32
C GLY A 46 7.28 -6.44 6.38
N VAL A 47 6.28 -6.27 5.53
CA VAL A 47 6.20 -5.22 4.50
C VAL A 47 5.94 -3.86 5.14
N LEU A 48 5.19 -3.82 6.24
CA LEU A 48 4.89 -2.60 6.98
C LEU A 48 6.16 -1.93 7.55
N ALA A 49 7.09 -2.73 8.06
CA ALA A 49 8.38 -2.24 8.58
C ALA A 49 9.20 -1.60 7.45
N LYS A 50 9.26 -2.27 6.29
CA LYS A 50 9.94 -1.76 5.09
C LYS A 50 9.37 -0.43 4.61
N PHE A 51 8.06 -0.25 4.64
CA PHE A 51 7.44 1.01 4.24
C PHE A 51 7.68 2.14 5.24
N LYS A 52 7.61 1.86 6.55
CA LYS A 52 7.93 2.84 7.61
C LYS A 52 9.40 3.29 7.56
N GLU A 53 10.33 2.39 7.29
CA GLU A 53 11.75 2.73 7.12
C GLU A 53 11.98 3.65 5.92
N LEU A 54 11.30 3.40 4.80
CA LEU A 54 11.36 4.27 3.62
C LEU A 54 10.80 5.67 3.89
N GLN A 55 9.74 5.78 4.68
CA GLN A 55 9.18 7.06 5.09
C GLN A 55 10.16 7.85 5.97
N LYS A 56 10.89 7.14 6.86
CA LYS A 56 11.94 7.73 7.69
C LYS A 56 13.09 8.29 6.85
N LEU A 57 13.55 7.55 5.84
CA LEU A 57 14.61 7.99 4.92
C LEU A 57 14.22 9.20 4.06
N GLN A 58 12.95 9.30 3.66
CA GLN A 58 12.45 10.47 2.91
C GLN A 58 12.44 11.76 3.74
N ILE A 59 12.21 11.66 5.06
CA ILE A 59 12.25 12.81 5.97
C ILE A 59 13.69 13.29 6.19
N TYR A 60 14.67 12.39 6.25
CA TYR A 60 16.10 12.73 6.37
C TYR A 60 16.74 13.27 5.08
N SER A 61 16.07 13.16 3.92
CA SER A 61 16.56 13.72 2.65
C SER A 61 16.20 15.20 2.44
N HIS A 62 15.34 15.76 3.31
CA HIS A 62 14.84 17.14 3.22
C HIS A 62 15.40 18.05 4.34
N LEU A 63 16.39 17.55 5.09
CA LEU A 63 17.27 18.32 5.97
C LEU A 63 18.65 18.43 5.32
#